data_AF-A0A5E4JDD9-F1
#
_entry.id   AF-A0A5E4JDD9-F1
#
_cell.length_a   1.000
_cell.length_b   1.000
_cell.length_c   1.000
_cell.angle_alpha   90.00
_cell.angle_beta   90.00
_cell.angle_gamma   90.00
#
_symmetry.space_group_name_H-M   'P 1'
#
loop_
_entity.id
_entity.type
_entity.pdbx_description
1 polymer ?
#
loop_
_entity_poly.entity_id
_entity_poly.type
_entity_poly.pdbx_seq_one_letter_code
_entity_poly.pdbx_strand_id
1 'polypeptide(L)'
;MVADIISRTLFNLDVPALTAISSFLDMATWPFLLLAWLYVVLSKDPGLASLRKKADVAFIAALLLLAALQYTKTTVDTPRPCETADAVGKGDCPGDGSFPSGHTAIAALFTAFALGTPLFIPSLAFYGMVAFSRVYLGFHYLNDVLAGTAFGLMSYFLIWSLVRPRERLPSNKGGFFLREIAHVGFGLSVMLLVAVALHFVASWGIMSAALITSALLCFLLVMDMRWSGRKIPLIGRLFGKIGIRDTFPGEGAFWFLAGSLLLLTMVTDSSKVMTSIFIVTVGDIASAMFSSSRTERSIFKNKTPASFAAFVISTLPATFIAGWGVFPLLLAAAAIESLDLKVNDNFLMLLLCTVFFA
;
A
#
# COMPACT_ATOMS: atom_id res chain seq x y z
N MET A 1 7.31 -3.71 21.50
CA MET A 1 6.33 -4.47 20.69
C MET A 1 6.55 -5.93 21.05
N VAL A 2 5.51 -6.70 21.43
CA VAL A 2 5.69 -8.14 21.70
C VAL A 2 5.78 -8.86 20.36
N ALA A 3 6.80 -9.69 20.16
CA ALA A 3 6.93 -10.48 18.93
C ALA A 3 5.69 -11.35 18.73
N ASP A 4 5.11 -11.33 17.53
CA ASP A 4 3.96 -12.15 17.19
C ASP A 4 4.34 -13.62 16.96
N ILE A 5 3.34 -14.51 16.90
CA ILE A 5 3.60 -15.95 16.77
C ILE A 5 4.38 -16.30 15.50
N ILE A 6 4.16 -15.58 14.39
CA ILE A 6 4.82 -15.87 13.11
C ILE A 6 6.28 -15.44 13.23
N SER A 7 6.55 -14.21 13.68
CA SER A 7 7.92 -13.76 13.93
C SER A 7 8.64 -14.71 14.90
N ARG A 8 8.01 -15.04 16.04
CA ARG A 8 8.52 -16.00 17.04
C ARG A 8 8.83 -17.36 16.47
N THR A 9 7.99 -17.86 15.58
CA THR A 9 8.23 -19.15 14.94
C THR A 9 9.44 -19.05 14.01
N LEU A 10 9.49 -18.02 13.16
CA LEU A 10 10.48 -17.92 12.10
C LEU A 10 11.91 -17.70 12.58
N PHE A 11 12.15 -16.79 13.53
CA PHE A 11 13.51 -16.59 14.03
C PHE A 11 13.98 -17.73 14.93
N ASN A 12 13.08 -18.54 15.50
CA ASN A 12 13.47 -19.74 16.29
C ASN A 12 13.75 -20.98 15.42
N LEU A 13 13.48 -20.93 14.12
CA LEU A 13 13.92 -21.98 13.19
C LEU A 13 15.44 -21.90 13.01
N ASP A 14 16.15 -22.98 13.32
CA ASP A 14 17.61 -23.05 13.10
C ASP A 14 17.93 -24.04 11.96
N VAL A 15 18.02 -23.50 10.74
CA VAL A 15 18.34 -24.28 9.54
C VAL A 15 19.55 -23.64 8.85
N PRO A 16 20.75 -24.25 8.91
CA PRO A 16 21.99 -23.64 8.41
C PRO A 16 21.91 -23.17 6.94
N ALA A 17 21.25 -23.95 6.09
CA ALA A 17 21.05 -23.58 4.68
C ALA A 17 20.18 -22.30 4.53
N LEU A 18 19.11 -22.17 5.31
CA LEU A 18 18.27 -20.97 5.29
C LEU A 18 18.99 -19.76 5.86
N THR A 19 19.85 -19.96 6.87
CA THR A 19 20.72 -18.92 7.40
C THR A 19 21.70 -18.42 6.34
N ALA A 20 22.42 -19.32 5.67
CA ALA A 20 23.35 -18.95 4.60
C ALA A 20 22.66 -18.19 3.45
N ILE A 21 21.49 -18.67 2.99
CA ILE A 21 20.71 -18.00 1.95
C ILE A 21 20.22 -16.62 2.42
N SER A 22 19.73 -16.53 3.67
CA SER A 22 19.20 -15.27 4.21
C SER A 22 20.29 -14.22 4.43
N SER A 23 21.46 -14.62 4.90
CA SER A 23 22.64 -13.74 5.03
C SER A 23 23.17 -13.31 3.66
N PHE A 24 23.15 -14.20 2.66
CA PHE A 24 23.47 -13.80 1.29
C PHE A 24 22.48 -12.75 0.76
N LEU A 25 21.18 -12.95 0.97
CA LEU A 25 20.16 -11.99 0.56
C LEU A 25 20.31 -10.64 1.28
N ASP A 26 20.68 -10.63 2.56
CA ASP A 26 21.00 -9.41 3.32
C ASP A 26 22.07 -8.57 2.60
N MET A 27 23.22 -9.18 2.34
CA MET A 27 24.34 -8.51 1.67
C MET A 27 24.03 -8.16 0.21
N ALA A 28 23.34 -9.04 -0.52
CA ALA A 28 23.20 -8.95 -1.97
C ALA A 28 22.06 -8.03 -2.44
N THR A 29 21.03 -7.78 -1.63
CA THR A 29 19.80 -7.11 -2.10
C THR A 29 20.08 -5.74 -2.72
N TRP A 30 20.81 -4.86 -2.03
CA TRP A 30 21.13 -3.52 -2.52
C TRP A 30 21.97 -3.52 -3.80
N PRO A 31 23.15 -4.17 -3.84
CA PRO A 31 23.95 -4.20 -5.06
C PRO A 31 23.24 -4.92 -6.20
N PHE A 32 22.50 -6.00 -5.92
CA PHE A 32 21.74 -6.73 -6.94
C PHE A 32 20.70 -5.84 -7.62
N LEU A 33 19.87 -5.13 -6.86
CA LEU A 33 18.83 -4.27 -7.41
C LEU A 33 19.42 -3.05 -8.15
N LEU A 34 20.51 -2.47 -7.64
CA LEU A 34 21.23 -1.40 -8.33
C LEU A 34 21.80 -1.89 -9.67
N LEU A 35 22.47 -3.04 -9.68
CA LEU A 35 23.03 -3.63 -10.90
C LEU A 35 21.93 -4.05 -11.89
N ALA A 36 20.80 -4.57 -11.40
CA ALA A 36 19.64 -4.88 -12.24
C ALA A 36 19.07 -3.61 -12.91
N TRP A 37 18.94 -2.52 -12.15
CA TRP A 37 18.52 -1.24 -12.70
C TRP A 37 19.52 -0.68 -13.72
N LEU A 38 20.83 -0.70 -13.40
CA LEU A 38 21.89 -0.28 -14.31
C LEU A 38 21.88 -1.10 -15.59
N TYR A 39 21.71 -2.42 -15.49
CA TYR A 39 21.57 -3.31 -16.63
C TYR A 39 20.38 -2.91 -17.52
N VAL A 40 19.21 -2.64 -16.93
CA VAL A 40 18.03 -2.18 -17.70
C VAL A 40 18.29 -0.85 -18.42
N VAL A 41 18.96 0.10 -17.76
CA VAL A 41 19.23 1.43 -18.31
C VAL A 41 20.28 1.37 -19.43
N LEU A 42 21.34 0.58 -19.25
CA LEU A 42 22.47 0.49 -20.18
C LEU A 42 22.24 -0.52 -21.31
N SER A 43 21.35 -1.50 -21.12
CA SER A 43 21.10 -2.54 -22.10
C SER A 43 20.38 -2.00 -23.34
N LYS A 44 20.85 -2.46 -24.50
CA LYS A 44 20.23 -2.21 -25.81
C LYS A 44 19.21 -3.28 -26.20
N ASP A 45 18.97 -4.27 -25.34
CA ASP A 45 17.99 -5.32 -25.58
C ASP A 45 16.59 -4.72 -25.79
N PRO A 46 15.95 -4.95 -26.96
CA PRO A 46 14.58 -4.54 -27.21
C PRO A 46 13.58 -5.08 -26.19
N GLY A 47 13.84 -6.25 -25.60
CA GLY A 47 13.01 -6.87 -24.57
C GLY A 47 12.89 -6.04 -23.29
N LEU A 48 13.88 -5.18 -23.00
CA LEU A 48 13.91 -4.31 -21.83
C LEU A 48 13.40 -2.88 -22.11
N ALA A 49 12.96 -2.60 -23.34
CA ALA A 49 12.53 -1.26 -23.73
C ALA A 49 11.34 -0.74 -22.92
N SER A 50 10.45 -1.63 -22.47
CA SER A 50 9.32 -1.27 -21.60
C SER A 50 9.76 -0.85 -20.20
N LEU A 51 10.75 -1.54 -19.62
CA LEU A 51 11.33 -1.20 -18.31
C LEU A 51 12.15 0.08 -18.38
N ARG A 52 12.96 0.26 -19.44
CA ARG A 52 13.77 1.46 -19.62
C ARG A 52 12.92 2.75 -19.66
N LYS A 53 11.69 2.68 -20.19
CA LYS A 53 10.72 3.79 -20.19
C LYS A 53 10.16 4.15 -18.80
N LYS A 54 10.39 3.31 -17.79
CA LYS A 54 9.93 3.49 -16.40
C LYS A 54 11.10 3.61 -15.41
N ALA A 55 12.35 3.52 -15.89
CA ALA A 55 13.54 3.42 -15.05
C ALA A 55 13.82 4.71 -14.27
N ASP A 56 13.46 5.86 -14.84
CA ASP A 56 13.49 7.18 -14.22
C ASP A 56 12.54 7.25 -13.00
N VAL A 57 11.30 6.76 -13.16
CA VAL A 57 10.31 6.66 -12.09
C VAL A 57 10.84 5.79 -10.96
N ALA A 58 11.39 4.62 -11.27
CA ALA A 58 11.95 3.71 -10.27
C ALA A 58 13.13 4.35 -9.50
N PHE A 59 14.00 5.07 -10.21
CA PHE A 59 15.16 5.73 -9.60
C PHE A 59 14.74 6.86 -8.66
N ILE A 60 13.86 7.77 -9.11
CA ILE A 60 13.37 8.87 -8.29
C ILE A 60 12.61 8.34 -7.07
N ALA A 61 11.75 7.32 -7.28
CA ALA A 61 11.03 6.66 -6.20
C ALA A 61 11.98 6.00 -5.18
N ALA A 62 13.07 5.38 -5.62
CA ALA A 62 14.05 4.78 -4.73
C ALA A 62 14.77 5.83 -3.88
N LEU A 63 15.18 6.96 -4.46
CA LEU A 63 15.83 8.05 -3.71
C LEU A 63 14.90 8.65 -2.64
N LEU A 64 13.64 8.93 -3.00
CA LEU A 64 12.67 9.47 -2.06
C LEU A 64 12.27 8.44 -1.00
N LEU A 65 12.17 7.16 -1.37
CA LEU A 65 11.94 6.08 -0.45
C LEU A 65 13.08 5.99 0.58
N LEU A 66 14.33 6.04 0.16
CA LEU A 66 15.48 6.00 1.07
C LEU A 66 15.47 7.16 2.06
N ALA A 67 15.17 8.38 1.60
CA ALA A 67 15.02 9.53 2.48
C ALA A 67 13.88 9.36 3.49
N ALA A 68 12.72 8.85 3.05
CA ALA A 68 11.59 8.57 3.91
C ALA A 68 11.89 7.49 4.94
N LEU A 69 12.53 6.39 4.53
CA LEU A 69 12.95 5.30 5.43
C LEU A 69 13.92 5.79 6.49
N GLN A 70 14.91 6.59 6.11
CA GLN A 70 15.88 7.16 7.05
C GLN A 70 15.18 8.04 8.08
N TYR A 71 14.29 8.93 7.63
CA TYR A 71 13.50 9.77 8.51
C TYR A 71 12.68 8.93 9.49
N THR A 72 11.89 7.97 8.99
CA THR A 72 11.03 7.13 9.83
C THR A 72 11.82 6.30 10.84
N LYS A 73 12.96 5.72 10.44
CA LYS A 73 13.83 4.96 11.33
C LYS A 73 14.32 5.81 12.50
N THR A 74 14.73 7.05 12.23
CA THR A 74 15.21 7.97 13.28
C THR A 74 14.11 8.51 14.18
N THR A 75 12.85 8.55 13.72
CA THR A 75 11.74 9.06 14.53
C THR A 75 11.03 7.99 15.36
N VAL A 76 10.93 6.77 14.82
CA VAL A 76 10.22 5.64 15.47
C VAL A 76 11.16 4.85 16.38
N ASP A 77 12.43 4.72 15.99
CA ASP A 77 13.54 4.13 16.75
C ASP A 77 13.16 2.92 17.63
N THR A 78 12.70 1.85 16.98
CA THR A 78 12.30 0.61 17.66
C THR A 78 13.45 -0.39 17.74
N PRO A 79 13.60 -1.12 18.87
CA PRO A 79 14.61 -2.17 18.98
C PRO A 79 14.30 -3.32 18.02
N ARG A 80 15.36 -3.94 17.47
CA ARG A 80 15.23 -5.11 16.59
C ARG A 80 15.01 -6.39 17.39
N PRO A 81 14.39 -7.44 16.81
CA PRO A 81 14.25 -8.71 17.52
C PRO A 81 15.58 -9.31 18.00
N CYS A 82 16.67 -9.13 17.25
CA CYS A 82 18.01 -9.59 17.63
C CYS A 82 18.66 -8.82 18.80
N GLU A 83 18.10 -7.68 19.20
CA GLU A 83 18.52 -6.90 20.38
C GLU A 83 17.69 -7.24 21.62
N THR A 84 16.56 -7.94 21.44
CA THR A 84 15.65 -8.30 22.52
C THR A 84 15.76 -9.78 22.87
N ALA A 85 15.11 -10.18 23.96
CA ALA A 85 14.95 -11.59 24.31
C ALA A 85 13.99 -12.34 23.36
N ASP A 86 13.42 -11.67 22.35
CA ASP A 86 12.52 -12.32 21.42
C ASP A 86 13.29 -13.27 20.50
N ALA A 87 14.45 -12.89 19.94
CA ALA A 87 15.17 -13.71 18.96
C ALA A 87 16.63 -14.00 19.32
N VAL A 88 17.11 -15.19 18.95
CA VAL A 88 18.56 -15.48 18.89
C VAL A 88 19.08 -14.89 17.58
N GLY A 89 19.91 -13.85 17.65
CA GLY A 89 20.49 -13.21 16.47
C GLY A 89 21.31 -14.19 15.61
N LYS A 90 21.02 -14.26 14.31
CA LYS A 90 21.69 -15.16 13.34
C LYS A 90 22.80 -14.48 12.54
N GLY A 91 23.40 -13.43 13.10
CA GLY A 91 24.42 -12.59 12.47
C GLY A 91 24.55 -11.27 13.23
N ASP A 92 25.37 -10.35 12.69
CA ASP A 92 25.56 -9.02 13.26
C ASP A 92 24.27 -8.23 13.18
N CYS A 93 23.69 -7.93 14.35
CA CYS A 93 22.44 -7.19 14.44
C CYS A 93 22.67 -5.74 13.95
N PRO A 94 21.88 -5.23 12.99
CA PRO A 94 22.08 -3.86 12.50
C PRO A 94 21.81 -2.82 13.59
N GLY A 95 22.66 -1.80 13.70
CA GLY A 95 22.59 -0.80 14.79
C GLY A 95 21.60 0.36 14.58
N ASP A 96 20.74 0.30 13.57
CA ASP A 96 19.66 1.28 13.32
C ASP A 96 18.29 0.70 13.68
N GLY A 97 17.30 1.56 13.95
CA GLY A 97 15.96 1.15 14.35
C GLY A 97 15.29 0.13 13.42
N SER A 98 14.51 -0.79 13.98
CA SER A 98 13.88 -1.90 13.24
C SER A 98 12.85 -1.43 12.22
N PHE A 99 12.01 -0.45 12.57
CA PHE A 99 10.88 -0.05 11.74
C PHE A 99 11.22 1.09 10.76
N PRO A 100 10.80 1.03 9.48
CA PRO A 100 10.35 -0.15 8.72
C PRO A 100 11.52 -0.85 8.01
N SER A 101 11.26 -2.00 7.38
CA SER A 101 12.32 -2.75 6.68
C SER A 101 12.68 -2.14 5.31
N GLY A 102 13.89 -1.58 5.20
CA GLY A 102 14.38 -0.96 3.96
C GLY A 102 14.63 -1.95 2.83
N HIS A 103 15.17 -3.14 3.14
CA HIS A 103 15.36 -4.23 2.18
C HIS A 103 14.05 -4.67 1.53
N THR A 104 13.01 -4.87 2.35
CA THR A 104 11.68 -5.24 1.86
C THR A 104 11.09 -4.10 1.02
N ALA A 105 11.25 -2.85 1.46
CA ALA A 105 10.72 -1.69 0.75
C ALA A 105 11.33 -1.54 -0.65
N ILE A 106 12.64 -1.64 -0.79
CA ILE A 106 13.28 -1.54 -2.11
C ILE A 106 12.92 -2.73 -3.01
N ALA A 107 12.83 -3.95 -2.46
CA ALA A 107 12.40 -5.12 -3.23
C ALA A 107 10.94 -5.03 -3.70
N ALA A 108 10.05 -4.48 -2.87
CA ALA A 108 8.66 -4.22 -3.24
C ALA A 108 8.54 -3.14 -4.33
N LEU A 109 9.33 -2.06 -4.23
CA LEU A 109 9.42 -1.02 -5.27
C LEU A 109 9.85 -1.62 -6.62
N PHE A 110 10.87 -2.46 -6.63
CA PHE A 110 11.34 -3.11 -7.86
C PHE A 110 10.33 -4.10 -8.44
N THR A 111 9.52 -4.74 -7.58
CA THR A 111 8.39 -5.58 -8.02
C THR A 111 7.32 -4.75 -8.72
N ALA A 112 7.01 -3.54 -8.24
CA ALA A 112 6.12 -2.62 -8.94
C ALA A 112 6.72 -2.09 -10.25
N PHE A 113 8.03 -1.80 -10.27
CA PHE A 113 8.77 -1.43 -11.49
C PHE A 113 8.69 -2.52 -12.58
N ALA A 114 8.74 -3.79 -12.18
CA ALA A 114 8.69 -4.93 -13.08
C ALA A 114 7.29 -5.23 -13.68
N LEU A 115 6.22 -4.57 -13.22
CA LEU A 115 4.86 -4.82 -13.68
C LEU A 115 4.68 -4.68 -15.19
N GLY A 116 3.98 -5.65 -15.78
CA GLY A 116 3.71 -5.72 -17.22
C GLY A 116 4.90 -6.21 -18.03
N THR A 117 5.85 -6.88 -17.39
CA THR A 117 7.07 -7.36 -18.03
C THR A 117 7.37 -8.80 -17.59
N PRO A 118 8.16 -9.56 -18.37
CA PRO A 118 8.55 -10.92 -17.99
C PRO A 118 9.30 -11.01 -16.64
N LEU A 119 9.84 -9.90 -16.14
CA LEU A 119 10.57 -9.85 -14.88
C LEU A 119 9.67 -9.73 -13.64
N PHE A 120 8.35 -9.54 -13.80
CA PHE A 120 7.45 -9.39 -12.66
C PHE A 120 7.45 -10.60 -11.72
N ILE A 121 7.25 -11.81 -12.26
CA ILE A 121 7.21 -13.04 -11.44
C ILE A 121 8.56 -13.32 -10.75
N PRO A 122 9.73 -13.24 -11.45
CA PRO A 122 11.02 -13.32 -10.78
C PRO A 122 11.21 -12.25 -9.70
N SER A 123 10.81 -11.00 -9.95
CA SER A 123 10.93 -9.92 -8.96
C SER A 123 10.04 -10.17 -7.74
N LEU A 124 8.80 -10.66 -7.95
CA LEU A 124 7.87 -10.99 -6.88
C LEU A 124 8.41 -12.14 -6.01
N ALA A 125 8.99 -13.17 -6.64
CA ALA A 125 9.65 -14.26 -5.91
C ALA A 125 10.85 -13.75 -5.10
N PHE A 126 11.69 -12.91 -5.70
CA PHE A 126 12.81 -12.27 -5.02
C PHE A 126 12.36 -11.42 -3.82
N TYR A 127 11.32 -10.60 -3.99
CA TYR A 127 10.68 -9.86 -2.88
C TYR A 127 10.25 -10.79 -1.74
N GLY A 128 9.58 -11.91 -2.06
CA GLY A 128 9.14 -12.88 -1.06
C GLY A 128 10.30 -13.49 -0.28
N MET A 129 11.39 -13.83 -0.97
CA MET A 129 12.63 -14.33 -0.35
C MET A 129 13.27 -13.29 0.56
N VAL A 130 13.37 -12.02 0.11
CA VAL A 130 13.91 -10.93 0.91
C VAL A 130 13.05 -10.72 2.16
N ALA A 131 11.73 -10.58 2.00
CA ALA A 131 10.79 -10.40 3.10
C ALA A 131 10.90 -11.51 4.15
N PHE A 132 10.96 -12.78 3.71
CA PHE A 132 11.17 -13.92 4.59
C PHE A 132 12.50 -13.82 5.35
N SER A 133 13.60 -13.54 4.64
CA SER A 133 14.94 -13.49 5.24
C SER A 133 15.03 -12.47 6.37
N ARG A 134 14.29 -11.36 6.28
CA ARG A 134 14.30 -10.28 7.29
C ARG A 134 13.76 -10.75 8.63
N VAL A 135 12.67 -11.52 8.60
CA VAL A 135 12.06 -12.09 9.81
C VAL A 135 12.86 -13.28 10.32
N TYR A 136 13.28 -14.17 9.40
CA TYR A 136 14.04 -15.37 9.76
C TYR A 136 15.38 -15.06 10.47
N LEU A 137 16.11 -14.02 10.04
CA LEU A 137 17.36 -13.59 10.68
C LEU A 137 17.15 -12.92 12.05
N GLY A 138 15.91 -12.58 12.41
CA GLY A 138 15.61 -11.78 13.60
C GLY A 138 15.95 -10.30 13.45
N PHE A 139 16.14 -9.81 12.22
CA PHE A 139 16.46 -8.40 11.97
C PHE A 139 15.22 -7.50 12.00
N HIS A 140 14.05 -8.05 11.73
CA HIS A 140 12.79 -7.31 11.67
C HIS A 140 11.63 -8.15 12.17
N TYR A 141 10.65 -7.50 12.80
CA TYR A 141 9.33 -8.09 13.01
C TYR A 141 8.58 -8.18 11.68
N LEU A 142 7.61 -9.09 11.59
CA LEU A 142 6.73 -9.17 10.42
C LEU A 142 6.06 -7.82 10.13
N ASN A 143 5.68 -7.06 11.17
CA ASN A 143 5.10 -5.73 11.02
C ASN A 143 6.03 -4.76 10.26
N ASP A 144 7.33 -4.78 10.54
CA ASP A 144 8.31 -3.90 9.88
C ASP A 144 8.47 -4.27 8.39
N VAL A 145 8.35 -5.56 8.07
CA VAL A 145 8.36 -6.08 6.70
C VAL A 145 7.12 -5.63 5.95
N LEU A 146 5.94 -5.75 6.56
CA LEU A 146 4.67 -5.32 5.95
C LEU A 146 4.64 -3.80 5.72
N ALA A 147 5.13 -3.02 6.68
CA ALA A 147 5.31 -1.58 6.50
C ALA A 147 6.30 -1.28 5.35
N GLY A 148 7.43 -1.98 5.30
CA GLY A 148 8.38 -1.88 4.19
C GLY A 148 7.71 -2.11 2.84
N THR A 149 6.89 -3.17 2.71
CA THR A 149 6.10 -3.44 1.50
C THR A 149 5.20 -2.28 1.11
N ALA A 150 4.47 -1.71 2.08
CA ALA A 150 3.61 -0.55 1.84
C ALA A 150 4.43 0.64 1.31
N PHE A 151 5.49 1.04 2.03
CA PHE A 151 6.38 2.15 1.64
C PHE A 151 6.96 1.98 0.23
N GLY A 152 7.43 0.77 -0.11
CA GLY A 152 8.02 0.46 -1.41
C GLY A 152 7.04 0.61 -2.57
N LEU A 153 5.86 -0.01 -2.46
CA LEU A 153 4.82 0.07 -3.48
C LEU A 153 4.28 1.50 -3.62
N MET A 154 4.00 2.15 -2.49
CA MET A 154 3.47 3.51 -2.48
C MET A 154 4.43 4.50 -3.10
N SER A 155 5.73 4.40 -2.81
CA SER A 155 6.74 5.28 -3.41
C SER A 155 6.74 5.17 -4.94
N TYR A 156 6.77 3.94 -5.47
CA TYR A 156 6.74 3.74 -6.92
C TYR A 156 5.49 4.34 -7.58
N PHE A 157 4.32 3.98 -7.07
CA PHE A 157 3.05 4.41 -7.66
C PHE A 157 2.77 5.88 -7.46
N LEU A 158 3.27 6.50 -6.39
CA LEU A 158 3.15 7.93 -6.17
C LEU A 158 3.91 8.70 -7.26
N ILE A 159 5.18 8.31 -7.50
CA ILE A 159 5.98 8.94 -8.55
C ILE A 159 5.42 8.62 -9.94
N TRP A 160 4.92 7.40 -10.15
CA TRP A 160 4.20 7.05 -11.37
C TRP A 160 3.03 8.00 -11.63
N SER A 161 2.13 8.19 -10.66
CA SER A 161 0.94 9.04 -10.79
C SER A 161 1.29 10.53 -10.94
N LEU A 162 2.42 10.98 -10.41
CA LEU A 162 2.88 12.37 -10.55
C LEU A 162 3.48 12.65 -11.93
N VAL A 163 4.18 11.68 -12.53
CA VAL A 163 4.86 11.84 -13.82
C VAL A 163 3.96 11.47 -15.01
N ARG A 164 3.00 10.56 -14.82
CA ARG A 164 2.12 10.08 -15.89
C ARG A 164 0.76 10.78 -15.87
N PRO A 165 0.27 11.29 -17.02
CA PRO A 165 -1.05 11.91 -17.08
C PRO A 165 -2.17 10.88 -16.89
N ARG A 166 -3.26 11.28 -16.23
CA ARG A 166 -4.48 10.46 -16.11
C ARG A 166 -5.11 10.26 -17.49
N GLU A 167 -5.21 9.01 -17.96
CA GLU A 167 -5.85 8.71 -19.24
C GLU A 167 -7.37 8.65 -19.07
N ARG A 168 -8.13 9.30 -19.98
CA ARG A 168 -9.58 9.15 -20.03
C ARG A 168 -9.93 7.83 -20.70
N LEU A 169 -10.32 6.84 -19.90
CA LEU A 169 -10.98 5.66 -20.45
C LEU A 169 -12.34 6.06 -21.05
N PRO A 170 -12.75 5.49 -22.20
CA PRO A 170 -14.00 5.82 -22.84
C PRO A 170 -15.18 5.51 -21.91
N SER A 171 -15.91 6.56 -21.50
CA SER A 171 -17.05 6.40 -20.60
C SER A 171 -18.26 5.89 -21.37
N ASN A 172 -18.69 4.67 -21.06
CA ASN A 172 -19.98 4.17 -21.54
C ASN A 172 -21.07 4.59 -20.57
N LYS A 173 -21.92 5.55 -20.97
CA LYS A 173 -22.93 6.19 -20.11
C LYS A 173 -23.97 5.22 -19.52
N GLY A 174 -24.13 4.03 -20.10
CA GLY A 174 -25.16 3.06 -19.71
C GLY A 174 -24.90 2.23 -18.45
N GLY A 175 -23.77 2.43 -17.74
CA GLY A 175 -23.39 1.61 -16.59
C GLY A 175 -23.02 2.38 -15.32
N PHE A 176 -23.25 3.70 -15.26
CA PHE A 176 -22.80 4.55 -14.15
C PHE A 176 -23.34 4.07 -12.79
N PHE A 177 -24.65 3.85 -12.70
CA PHE A 177 -25.31 3.41 -11.46
C PHE A 177 -24.88 1.99 -11.03
N LEU A 178 -24.79 1.04 -11.97
CA LEU A 178 -24.34 -0.33 -11.68
C LEU A 178 -22.86 -0.38 -11.28
N ARG A 179 -22.03 0.52 -11.81
CA ARG A 179 -20.61 0.68 -11.45
C ARG A 179 -20.47 1.25 -10.05
N GLU A 180 -21.26 2.25 -9.70
CA GLU A 180 -21.23 2.86 -8.37
C GLU A 180 -21.71 1.85 -7.32
N ILE A 181 -22.77 1.09 -7.61
CA ILE A 181 -23.21 -0.03 -6.76
C ILE A 181 -22.16 -1.14 -6.67
N ALA A 182 -21.45 -1.48 -7.75
CA ALA A 182 -20.40 -2.49 -7.70
C ALA A 182 -19.13 -2.00 -6.96
N HIS A 183 -18.80 -0.71 -7.07
CA HIS A 183 -17.65 -0.11 -6.38
C HIS A 183 -17.94 0.06 -4.89
N VAL A 184 -19.12 0.58 -4.56
CA VAL A 184 -19.64 0.66 -3.19
C VAL A 184 -19.84 -0.74 -2.61
N GLY A 185 -20.38 -1.68 -3.38
CA GLY A 185 -20.57 -3.07 -2.97
C GLY A 185 -19.25 -3.80 -2.73
N PHE A 186 -18.26 -3.63 -3.60
CA PHE A 186 -16.91 -4.16 -3.39
C PHE A 186 -16.23 -3.50 -2.19
N GLY A 187 -16.33 -2.18 -2.05
CA GLY A 187 -15.85 -1.42 -0.91
C GLY A 187 -16.48 -1.89 0.41
N LEU A 188 -17.80 -2.10 0.43
CA LEU A 188 -18.54 -2.67 1.56
C LEU A 188 -18.18 -4.14 1.81
N SER A 189 -17.85 -4.92 0.77
CA SER A 189 -17.41 -6.31 0.91
C SER A 189 -16.02 -6.39 1.54
N VAL A 190 -15.09 -5.54 1.09
CA VAL A 190 -13.76 -5.40 1.66
C VAL A 190 -13.87 -4.83 3.08
N MET A 191 -14.74 -3.84 3.31
CA MET A 191 -15.03 -3.27 4.63
C MET A 191 -15.61 -4.32 5.58
N LEU A 192 -16.56 -5.15 5.13
CA LEU A 192 -17.12 -6.24 5.92
C LEU A 192 -16.06 -7.30 6.19
N LEU A 193 -15.20 -7.63 5.22
CA LEU A 193 -14.14 -8.60 5.38
C LEU A 193 -13.05 -8.11 6.33
N VAL A 194 -12.67 -6.83 6.25
CA VAL A 194 -11.72 -6.16 7.14
C VAL A 194 -12.33 -5.93 8.52
N ALA A 195 -13.59 -5.52 8.64
CA ALA A 195 -14.27 -5.32 9.92
C ALA A 195 -14.58 -6.64 10.62
N VAL A 196 -15.00 -7.68 9.89
CA VAL A 196 -15.15 -9.04 10.42
C VAL A 196 -13.79 -9.60 10.81
N ALA A 197 -12.74 -9.38 10.01
CA ALA A 197 -11.38 -9.70 10.42
C ALA A 197 -11.07 -8.96 11.73
N LEU A 198 -11.11 -7.63 11.77
CA LEU A 198 -10.79 -6.83 12.96
C LEU A 198 -11.64 -7.17 14.21
N HIS A 199 -12.92 -7.50 14.05
CA HIS A 199 -13.82 -7.87 15.16
C HIS A 199 -13.51 -9.25 15.74
N PHE A 200 -13.12 -10.22 14.91
CA PHE A 200 -12.63 -11.53 15.37
C PHE A 200 -11.12 -11.53 15.71
N VAL A 201 -10.41 -10.45 15.36
CA VAL A 201 -8.94 -10.32 15.40
C VAL A 201 -8.49 -9.21 16.36
N ALA A 202 -9.29 -8.91 17.38
CA ALA A 202 -8.87 -8.07 18.51
C ALA A 202 -7.69 -8.67 19.31
N SER A 203 -7.21 -9.86 18.95
CA SER A 203 -6.02 -10.51 19.51
C SER A 203 -4.87 -10.75 18.50
N TRP A 204 -5.00 -10.42 17.19
CA TRP A 204 -3.98 -10.80 16.19
C TRP A 204 -3.83 -9.82 15.00
N GLY A 205 -3.50 -8.54 15.23
CA GLY A 205 -3.36 -7.51 14.17
C GLY A 205 -2.54 -7.90 12.92
N ILE A 206 -1.67 -8.89 13.05
CA ILE A 206 -0.85 -9.45 11.96
C ILE A 206 -1.62 -10.36 10.99
N MET A 207 -2.66 -11.05 11.44
CA MET A 207 -3.53 -11.81 10.52
C MET A 207 -4.26 -10.86 9.56
N SER A 208 -4.74 -9.71 10.07
CA SER A 208 -5.34 -8.66 9.26
C SER A 208 -4.34 -8.08 8.25
N ALA A 209 -3.12 -7.77 8.71
CA ALA A 209 -2.07 -7.26 7.84
C ALA A 209 -1.62 -8.29 6.79
N ALA A 210 -1.59 -9.59 7.12
CA ALA A 210 -1.32 -10.67 6.17
C ALA A 210 -2.44 -10.85 5.12
N LEU A 211 -3.71 -10.70 5.52
CA LEU A 211 -4.84 -10.71 4.57
C LEU A 211 -4.78 -9.52 3.62
N ILE A 212 -4.51 -8.30 4.13
CA ILE A 212 -4.36 -7.11 3.27
C ILE A 212 -3.14 -7.27 2.35
N THR A 213 -2.03 -7.80 2.84
CA THR A 213 -0.86 -8.07 2.01
C THR A 213 -1.18 -9.10 0.93
N SER A 214 -1.90 -10.17 1.26
CA SER A 214 -2.35 -11.17 0.29
C SER A 214 -3.27 -10.55 -0.78
N ALA A 215 -4.20 -9.69 -0.36
CA ALA A 215 -5.06 -8.94 -1.27
C ALA A 215 -4.25 -8.00 -2.18
N LEU A 216 -3.23 -7.33 -1.64
CA LEU A 216 -2.33 -6.45 -2.38
C LEU A 216 -1.47 -7.23 -3.40
N LEU A 217 -0.96 -8.41 -3.03
CA LEU A 217 -0.23 -9.29 -3.95
C LEU A 217 -1.12 -9.85 -5.05
N CYS A 218 -2.34 -10.27 -4.72
CA CYS A 218 -3.36 -10.66 -5.69
C CYS A 218 -3.69 -9.51 -6.64
N PHE A 219 -3.79 -8.28 -6.11
CA PHE A 219 -4.02 -7.09 -6.89
C PHE A 219 -2.84 -6.81 -7.85
N LEU A 220 -1.59 -6.93 -7.40
CA LEU A 220 -0.41 -6.80 -8.28
C LEU A 220 -0.37 -7.86 -9.38
N LEU A 221 -0.76 -9.10 -9.10
CA LEU A 221 -0.90 -10.15 -10.12
C LEU A 221 -1.95 -9.78 -11.17
N VAL A 222 -3.11 -9.27 -10.75
CA VAL A 222 -4.16 -8.79 -11.66
C VAL A 222 -3.68 -7.62 -12.51
N MET A 223 -2.95 -6.68 -11.90
CA MET A 223 -2.32 -5.56 -12.59
C MET A 223 -1.31 -6.02 -13.62
N ASP A 224 -0.41 -6.95 -13.29
CA ASP A 224 0.60 -7.47 -14.21
C ASP A 224 -0.05 -8.10 -15.44
N MET A 225 -1.10 -8.90 -15.22
CA MET A 225 -1.86 -9.51 -16.33
C MET A 225 -2.48 -8.46 -17.24
N ARG A 226 -3.06 -7.39 -16.66
CA ARG A 226 -3.63 -6.26 -17.42
C ARG A 226 -2.57 -5.49 -18.18
N TRP A 227 -1.44 -5.17 -17.55
CA TRP A 227 -0.35 -4.40 -18.15
C TRP A 227 0.39 -5.16 -19.25
N SER A 228 0.46 -6.48 -19.10
CA SER A 228 0.99 -7.40 -20.12
C SER A 228 0.04 -7.63 -21.30
N GLY A 229 -1.14 -6.99 -21.32
CA GLY A 229 -2.14 -7.14 -22.39
C GLY A 229 -2.86 -8.49 -22.41
N ARG A 230 -2.75 -9.31 -21.35
CA ARG A 230 -3.42 -10.62 -21.29
C ARG A 230 -4.92 -10.43 -21.07
N LYS A 231 -5.73 -10.97 -21.98
CA LYS A 231 -7.20 -10.90 -21.88
C LYS A 231 -7.69 -11.95 -20.89
N ILE A 232 -8.26 -11.51 -19.76
CA ILE A 232 -8.97 -12.39 -18.82
C ILE A 232 -10.47 -12.21 -19.04
N PRO A 233 -11.23 -13.24 -19.48
CA PRO A 233 -12.65 -13.11 -19.80
C PRO A 233 -13.49 -12.62 -18.62
N LEU A 234 -13.20 -13.08 -17.39
CA LEU A 234 -13.94 -12.75 -16.17
C LEU A 234 -13.69 -11.29 -15.72
N ILE A 235 -12.42 -10.87 -15.68
CA ILE A 235 -12.00 -9.50 -15.33
C ILE A 235 -12.36 -8.51 -16.45
N GLY A 236 -12.38 -8.93 -17.72
CA GLY A 236 -12.86 -8.11 -18.83
C GLY A 236 -14.35 -7.79 -18.73
N ARG A 237 -15.18 -8.70 -18.20
CA ARG A 237 -16.61 -8.46 -17.98
C ARG A 237 -16.89 -7.61 -16.73
N LEU A 238 -16.13 -7.82 -15.64
CA LEU A 238 -16.27 -7.07 -14.38
C LEU A 238 -15.67 -5.66 -14.45
N PHE A 239 -14.47 -5.54 -15.03
CA PHE A 239 -13.68 -4.30 -15.04
C PHE A 239 -13.55 -3.64 -16.42
N GLY A 240 -14.05 -4.25 -17.50
CA GLY A 240 -14.08 -3.63 -18.84
C GLY A 240 -15.02 -2.43 -18.96
N LYS A 241 -15.70 -2.08 -17.86
CA LYS A 241 -16.63 -0.95 -17.74
C LYS A 241 -16.26 0.02 -16.61
N ILE A 242 -15.07 -0.14 -16.03
CA ILE A 242 -14.65 0.60 -14.83
C ILE A 242 -13.47 1.50 -15.18
N GLY A 243 -13.72 2.82 -15.09
CA GLY A 243 -12.67 3.84 -15.08
C GLY A 243 -13.14 5.18 -15.64
N ILE A 244 -13.19 6.20 -14.77
CA ILE A 244 -13.17 7.61 -15.13
C ILE A 244 -11.81 8.11 -14.64
N ARG A 245 -10.87 8.34 -15.57
CA ARG A 245 -9.53 8.91 -15.33
C ARG A 245 -8.68 8.22 -14.24
N ASP A 246 -8.06 7.09 -14.59
CA ASP A 246 -7.00 6.48 -13.76
C ASP A 246 -5.62 6.68 -14.42
N THR A 247 -4.56 6.73 -13.61
CA THR A 247 -3.15 6.66 -14.06
C THR A 247 -2.70 5.21 -14.29
N PHE A 248 -3.36 4.25 -13.62
CA PHE A 248 -3.19 2.82 -13.83
C PHE A 248 -4.47 2.03 -13.46
N PRO A 249 -4.68 0.81 -14.01
CA PRO A 249 -5.89 0.04 -13.74
C PRO A 249 -6.07 -0.27 -12.25
N GLY A 250 -7.20 0.16 -11.67
CA GLY A 250 -7.54 -0.11 -10.27
C GLY A 250 -6.87 0.82 -9.26
N GLU A 251 -6.43 2.01 -9.68
CA GLU A 251 -5.74 3.02 -8.86
C GLU A 251 -6.39 3.25 -7.48
N GLY A 252 -7.70 3.49 -7.42
CA GLY A 252 -8.38 3.71 -6.13
C GLY A 252 -8.31 2.53 -5.16
N ALA A 253 -8.43 1.29 -5.67
CA ALA A 253 -8.35 0.08 -4.84
C ALA A 253 -6.92 -0.18 -4.35
N PHE A 254 -5.93 0.09 -5.20
CA PHE A 254 -4.51 0.03 -4.81
C PHE A 254 -4.23 0.96 -3.63
N TRP A 255 -4.58 2.24 -3.78
CA TRP A 255 -4.30 3.26 -2.78
C TRP A 255 -5.00 2.99 -1.45
N PHE A 256 -6.22 2.46 -1.51
CA PHE A 256 -6.94 2.01 -0.33
C PHE A 256 -6.23 0.84 0.38
N LEU A 257 -5.84 -0.21 -0.36
CA LEU A 257 -5.17 -1.38 0.21
C LEU A 257 -3.79 -1.02 0.79
N ALA A 258 -2.99 -0.25 0.03
CA ALA A 258 -1.65 0.16 0.45
C ALA A 258 -1.70 1.11 1.67
N GLY A 259 -2.62 2.09 1.67
CA GLY A 259 -2.83 2.97 2.81
C GLY A 259 -3.37 2.22 4.04
N SER A 260 -4.24 1.23 3.84
CA SER A 260 -4.75 0.40 4.94
C SER A 260 -3.67 -0.51 5.53
N LEU A 261 -2.77 -1.03 4.71
CA LEU A 261 -1.61 -1.79 5.18
C LEU A 261 -0.70 -0.90 6.04
N LEU A 262 -0.40 0.32 5.57
CA LEU A 262 0.38 1.28 6.34
C LEU A 262 -0.29 1.61 7.69
N LEU A 263 -1.59 1.92 7.67
CA LEU A 263 -2.39 2.19 8.87
C LEU A 263 -2.30 1.05 9.88
N LEU A 264 -2.52 -0.20 9.45
CA LEU A 264 -2.44 -1.38 10.32
C LEU A 264 -1.05 -1.59 10.91
N THR A 265 0.00 -1.17 10.20
CA THR A 265 1.37 -1.36 10.67
C THR A 265 1.84 -0.28 11.64
N MET A 266 1.26 0.92 11.58
CA MET A 266 1.67 2.06 12.41
C MET A 266 0.72 2.33 13.58
N VAL A 267 -0.56 1.99 13.44
CA VAL A 267 -1.58 2.23 14.47
C VAL A 267 -1.92 0.92 15.17
N THR A 268 -1.48 0.78 16.42
CA THR A 268 -1.69 -0.46 17.20
C THR A 268 -3.09 -0.56 17.81
N ASP A 269 -3.79 0.56 17.96
CA ASP A 269 -5.12 0.62 18.56
C ASP A 269 -6.20 0.25 17.53
N SER A 270 -6.85 -0.89 17.73
CA SER A 270 -7.89 -1.40 16.83
C SER A 270 -9.08 -0.45 16.65
N SER A 271 -9.45 0.33 17.68
CA SER A 271 -10.53 1.30 17.61
C SER A 271 -10.16 2.47 16.72
N LYS A 272 -8.90 2.92 16.78
CA LYS A 272 -8.37 3.97 15.89
C LYS A 272 -8.31 3.48 14.44
N VAL A 273 -7.84 2.26 14.20
CA VAL A 273 -7.83 1.64 12.86
C VAL A 273 -9.24 1.55 12.28
N MET A 274 -10.20 1.00 13.04
CA MET A 274 -11.60 0.92 12.62
C MET A 274 -12.18 2.30 12.31
N THR A 275 -11.85 3.29 13.14
CA THR A 275 -12.26 4.68 12.93
C THR A 275 -11.74 5.23 11.60
N SER A 276 -10.45 5.04 11.29
CA SER A 276 -9.86 5.50 10.04
C SER A 276 -10.52 4.87 8.81
N ILE A 277 -10.71 3.55 8.84
CA ILE A 277 -11.35 2.82 7.73
C ILE A 277 -12.78 3.32 7.56
N PHE A 278 -13.54 3.45 8.65
CA PHE A 278 -14.91 3.97 8.63
C PHE A 278 -14.99 5.38 8.02
N ILE A 279 -14.11 6.29 8.43
CA ILE A 279 -14.07 7.67 7.90
C ILE A 279 -13.87 7.66 6.38
N VAL A 280 -12.89 6.90 5.91
CA VAL A 280 -12.56 6.83 4.48
C VAL A 280 -13.71 6.21 3.69
N THR A 281 -14.23 5.06 4.12
CA THR A 281 -15.25 4.33 3.36
C THR A 281 -16.61 5.02 3.39
N VAL A 282 -17.10 5.38 4.58
CA VAL A 282 -18.43 6.00 4.72
C VAL A 282 -18.43 7.41 4.16
N GLY A 283 -17.34 8.15 4.41
CA GLY A 283 -17.17 9.50 3.90
C GLY A 283 -17.15 9.56 2.37
N ASP A 284 -16.38 8.69 1.70
CA ASP A 284 -16.32 8.62 0.23
C ASP A 284 -17.70 8.28 -0.37
N ILE A 285 -18.37 7.25 0.17
CA ILE A 285 -19.73 6.84 -0.27
C ILE A 285 -20.72 8.00 -0.13
N ALA A 286 -20.77 8.64 1.04
CA ALA A 286 -21.69 9.74 1.29
C ALA A 286 -21.37 10.94 0.39
N SER A 287 -20.10 11.31 0.26
CA SER A 287 -19.65 12.40 -0.60
C SER A 287 -20.02 12.18 -2.07
N ALA A 288 -19.89 10.94 -2.56
CA ALA A 288 -20.22 10.56 -3.93
C ALA A 288 -21.72 10.74 -4.24
N MET A 289 -22.61 10.34 -3.33
CA MET A 289 -24.07 10.44 -3.50
C MET A 289 -24.57 11.88 -3.72
N PHE A 290 -23.85 12.87 -3.20
CA PHE A 290 -24.20 14.29 -3.29
C PHE A 290 -23.29 15.08 -4.26
N SER A 291 -22.47 14.38 -5.06
CA SER A 291 -21.62 15.00 -6.07
C SER A 291 -22.45 15.45 -7.28
N SER A 292 -22.08 16.57 -7.92
CA SER A 292 -22.80 17.08 -9.10
C SER A 292 -22.09 16.67 -10.40
N SER A 293 -22.85 16.44 -11.47
CA SER A 293 -22.29 16.08 -12.78
C SER A 293 -21.70 17.26 -13.57
N ARG A 294 -21.72 18.49 -13.01
CA ARG A 294 -21.30 19.69 -13.74
C ARG A 294 -19.79 19.86 -13.75
N THR A 295 -19.25 19.63 -14.94
CA THR A 295 -17.89 19.89 -15.38
C THR A 295 -17.65 21.37 -15.58
N GLU A 296 -17.09 22.05 -14.59
CA GLU A 296 -16.21 23.20 -14.83
C GLU A 296 -14.98 23.04 -13.95
N ARG A 297 -13.84 23.54 -14.41
CA ARG A 297 -12.55 23.51 -13.69
C ARG A 297 -12.68 24.30 -12.39
N SER A 298 -13.20 23.64 -11.37
CA SER A 298 -13.30 24.12 -10.00
C SER A 298 -12.15 23.53 -9.19
N ILE A 299 -11.69 24.27 -8.19
CA ILE A 299 -10.76 23.77 -7.16
C ILE A 299 -11.36 22.55 -6.44
N PHE A 300 -12.69 22.43 -6.46
CA PHE A 300 -13.45 21.30 -5.94
C PHE A 300 -13.71 20.27 -7.04
N LYS A 301 -13.45 18.99 -6.75
CA LYS A 301 -13.51 17.84 -7.67
C LYS A 301 -14.96 17.49 -8.11
N ASN A 302 -15.67 18.43 -8.73
CA ASN A 302 -17.13 18.40 -8.95
C ASN A 302 -17.97 18.18 -7.66
N LYS A 303 -17.33 18.26 -6.49
CA LYS A 303 -17.95 18.10 -5.16
C LYS A 303 -18.61 19.41 -4.76
N THR A 304 -19.82 19.29 -4.20
CA THR A 304 -20.62 20.44 -3.76
C THR A 304 -20.40 20.68 -2.26
N PRO A 305 -20.77 21.85 -1.70
CA PRO A 305 -20.85 22.02 -0.25
C PRO A 305 -21.72 20.96 0.44
N ALA A 306 -22.72 20.43 -0.27
CA ALA A 306 -23.53 19.30 0.21
C ALA A 306 -22.72 17.99 0.26
N SER A 307 -21.81 17.74 -0.68
CA SER A 307 -20.88 16.59 -0.61
C SER A 307 -19.97 16.66 0.63
N PHE A 308 -19.43 17.85 0.92
CA PHE A 308 -18.61 18.07 2.13
C PHE A 308 -19.43 17.85 3.40
N ALA A 309 -20.62 18.45 3.49
CA ALA A 309 -21.50 18.27 4.64
C ALA A 309 -21.94 16.81 4.82
N ALA A 310 -22.25 16.11 3.71
CA ALA A 310 -22.60 14.69 3.73
C ALA A 310 -21.45 13.82 4.26
N PHE A 311 -20.21 14.11 3.86
CA PHE A 311 -19.02 13.45 4.42
C PHE A 311 -18.95 13.64 5.93
N VAL A 312 -18.97 14.88 6.41
CA VAL A 312 -18.80 15.19 7.84
C VAL A 312 -19.93 14.56 8.66
N ILE A 313 -21.19 14.73 8.24
CA ILE A 313 -22.36 14.22 8.98
C ILE A 313 -22.36 12.69 9.03
N SER A 314 -22.07 12.03 7.90
CA SER A 314 -22.06 10.56 7.84
C SER A 314 -20.90 9.94 8.63
N THR A 315 -19.81 10.68 8.80
CA THR A 315 -18.63 10.22 9.55
C THR A 315 -18.64 10.64 11.03
N LEU A 316 -19.56 11.49 11.47
CA LEU A 316 -19.74 11.84 12.89
C LEU A 316 -19.78 10.63 13.84
N PRO A 317 -20.39 9.47 13.51
CA PRO A 317 -20.38 8.31 14.41
C PRO A 317 -18.98 7.82 14.81
N ALA A 318 -17.93 8.16 14.05
CA ALA A 318 -16.53 7.92 14.42
C ALA A 318 -16.17 8.52 15.79
N THR A 319 -16.79 9.63 16.19
CA THR A 319 -16.53 10.26 17.50
C THR A 319 -17.03 9.41 18.68
N PHE A 320 -17.96 8.48 18.46
CA PHE A 320 -18.36 7.51 19.49
C PHE A 320 -17.33 6.39 19.67
N ILE A 321 -16.51 6.11 18.65
CA ILE A 321 -15.50 5.04 18.68
C ILE A 321 -14.19 5.56 19.26
N ALA A 322 -13.73 6.73 18.78
CA ALA A 322 -12.41 7.28 19.11
C ALA A 322 -12.46 8.62 19.89
N GLY A 323 -13.65 9.05 20.30
CA GLY A 323 -13.86 10.29 21.05
C GLY A 323 -13.97 11.54 20.16
N TRP A 324 -14.39 12.66 20.78
CA TRP A 324 -14.58 13.95 20.10
C TRP A 324 -13.28 14.57 19.56
N GLY A 325 -12.11 14.13 20.04
CA GLY A 325 -10.81 14.57 19.53
C GLY A 325 -10.60 14.28 18.04
N VAL A 326 -11.37 13.35 17.45
CA VAL A 326 -11.33 13.01 16.02
C VAL A 326 -12.08 14.03 15.14
N PHE A 327 -12.86 14.94 15.70
CA PHE A 327 -13.64 15.89 14.88
C PHE A 327 -12.80 16.73 13.89
N PRO A 328 -11.61 17.26 14.25
CA PRO A 328 -10.72 17.92 13.30
C PRO A 328 -10.24 16.99 12.17
N LEU A 329 -10.03 15.70 12.46
CA LEU A 329 -9.68 14.69 11.46
C LEU A 329 -10.82 14.51 10.43
N LEU A 330 -12.08 14.54 10.86
CA LEU A 330 -13.24 14.45 9.97
C LEU A 330 -13.29 15.63 8.99
N LEU A 331 -13.05 16.85 9.48
CA LEU A 331 -13.03 18.06 8.66
C LEU A 331 -11.88 18.03 7.65
N ALA A 332 -10.69 17.61 8.08
CA ALA A 332 -9.52 17.49 7.22
C ALA A 332 -9.72 16.40 6.15
N ALA A 333 -10.29 15.24 6.50
CA ALA A 333 -10.62 14.18 5.54
C ALA A 333 -11.67 14.64 4.52
N ALA A 334 -12.74 15.30 4.97
CA ALA A 334 -13.75 15.89 4.08
C ALA A 334 -13.15 16.93 3.13
N ALA A 335 -12.16 17.71 3.60
CA ALA A 335 -11.45 18.68 2.77
C ALA A 335 -10.60 17.97 1.70
N ILE A 336 -9.82 16.95 2.08
CA ILE A 336 -9.03 16.13 1.12
C ILE A 336 -9.94 15.55 0.04
N GLU A 337 -11.07 14.96 0.42
CA GLU A 337 -12.05 14.37 -0.50
C GLU A 337 -12.68 15.40 -1.45
N SER A 338 -12.70 16.66 -1.05
CA SER A 338 -13.31 17.74 -1.84
C SER A 338 -12.34 18.38 -2.85
N LEU A 339 -11.04 18.28 -2.63
CA LEU A 339 -10.00 18.95 -3.43
C LEU A 339 -9.64 18.15 -4.70
N ASP A 340 -9.42 18.84 -5.83
CA ASP A 340 -8.87 18.22 -7.05
C ASP A 340 -7.34 18.05 -6.96
N LEU A 341 -6.90 17.08 -6.14
CA LEU A 341 -5.49 16.77 -5.94
C LEU A 341 -4.95 15.82 -7.03
N LYS A 342 -3.66 15.98 -7.36
CA LYS A 342 -2.94 15.06 -8.27
C LYS A 342 -2.78 13.68 -7.65
N VAL A 343 -2.59 13.63 -6.33
CA VAL A 343 -2.50 12.41 -5.53
C VAL A 343 -3.91 11.90 -5.22
N ASN A 344 -4.06 10.57 -5.11
CA ASN A 344 -5.33 9.94 -4.80
C ASN A 344 -5.81 10.30 -3.37
N ASP A 345 -7.09 10.65 -3.25
CA ASP A 345 -7.80 11.02 -2.02
C ASP A 345 -7.85 9.88 -1.01
N ASN A 346 -8.17 8.65 -1.42
CA ASN A 346 -8.19 7.49 -0.52
C ASN A 346 -6.83 7.29 0.17
N PHE A 347 -5.74 7.44 -0.57
CA PHE A 347 -4.40 7.38 0.02
C PHE A 347 -4.17 8.54 1.01
N LEU A 348 -4.44 9.78 0.61
CA LEU A 348 -4.20 10.94 1.47
C LEU A 348 -5.03 10.91 2.76
N MET A 349 -6.29 10.46 2.69
CA MET A 349 -7.12 10.30 3.88
C MET A 349 -6.59 9.20 4.82
N LEU A 350 -6.15 8.06 4.28
CA LEU A 350 -5.55 6.99 5.08
C LEU A 350 -4.21 7.41 5.68
N LEU A 351 -3.39 8.16 4.94
CA LEU A 351 -2.13 8.73 5.44
C LEU A 351 -2.41 9.74 6.56
N LEU A 352 -3.37 10.65 6.36
CA LEU A 352 -3.80 11.60 7.38
C LEU A 352 -4.25 10.89 8.65
N CYS A 353 -5.08 9.85 8.51
CA CYS A 353 -5.51 9.03 9.65
C CYS A 353 -4.33 8.34 10.35
N THR A 354 -3.38 7.81 9.57
CA THR A 354 -2.19 7.15 10.11
C THR A 354 -1.37 8.13 10.94
N VAL A 355 -1.06 9.32 10.40
CA VAL A 355 -0.29 10.36 11.11
C VAL A 355 -1.03 10.91 12.32
N PHE A 356 -2.36 10.99 12.27
CA PHE A 356 -3.17 11.48 13.38
C PHE A 356 -3.20 10.50 14.57
N PHE A 357 -3.12 9.20 14.31
CA PHE A 357 -3.30 8.15 15.32
C PHE A 357 -2.02 7.43 15.75
N ALA A 358 -0.96 7.47 14.93
CA ALA A 358 0.40 7.04 15.27
C ALA A 358 1.02 8.02 16.26
#